data_AF-N1P5Z4-F1
#
_entry.id   AF-N1P5Z4-F1
#
_cell.length_a   1.000
_cell.length_b   1.000
_cell.length_c   1.000
_cell.angle_alpha   90.00
_cell.angle_beta   90.00
_cell.angle_gamma   90.00
#
_symmetry.space_group_name_H-M   'P 1'
#
loop_
_entity.id
_entity.type
_entity.pdbx_description
1 polymer ?
#
loop_
_entity_poly.entity_id
_entity_poly.type
_entity_poly.pdbx_seq_one_letter_code
_entity_poly.pdbx_strand_id
1 'polypeptide(L)'
;MIFKRFVNLLVFLFLLGAGLLTFFLILSGGRESGTLKNFYWLQADTNGFNSAPSTTRWYNYNWCGYEDGQLANCSSRAPAKPFSPRDNFGNSVNLPSSFRNNRDTYYYLSRVGWAMLLISLFFIVLALVPGFLATFLPFKAVPVLYCVLSWLAFFFIILAACLYTGCYVKARKTFRNSGRSARLGPKNFAFIWTSVFLMLVNAIWSTIFSATHKAHSTYSDHDMYAQYESPSVDTGAQMEKSTYNSGATDGAGPITAAPVVGQPQPTTTTTPAGNGKFFQKLKTRKQVPSAELEPAGDGGLAGPVTVRD
;
A
#
# COMPACT_ATOMS: atom_id res chain seq x y z
N MET A 1 -1.52 -3.28 -27.59
CA MET A 1 -1.45 -4.17 -26.41
C MET A 1 -0.03 -4.46 -25.90
N ILE A 2 0.96 -4.77 -26.76
CA ILE A 2 2.32 -5.18 -26.35
C ILE A 2 2.96 -4.31 -25.25
N PHE A 3 2.90 -2.97 -25.36
CA PHE A 3 3.50 -2.06 -24.37
C PHE A 3 3.04 -2.33 -22.91
N LYS A 4 1.74 -2.52 -22.66
CA LYS A 4 1.23 -2.81 -21.30
C LYS A 4 1.78 -4.13 -20.75
N ARG A 5 1.92 -5.15 -21.61
CA ARG A 5 2.52 -6.45 -21.24
C ARG A 5 4.01 -6.32 -20.93
N PHE A 6 4.76 -5.55 -21.72
CA PHE A 6 6.18 -5.30 -21.49
C PHE A 6 6.43 -4.58 -20.14
N VAL A 7 5.69 -3.50 -19.84
CA VAL A 7 5.89 -2.78 -18.56
C VAL A 7 5.46 -3.64 -17.36
N ASN A 8 4.41 -4.46 -17.48
CA ASN A 8 4.06 -5.43 -16.44
C ASN A 8 5.22 -6.41 -16.15
N LEU A 9 5.85 -6.98 -17.19
CA LEU A 9 6.99 -7.89 -17.03
C LEU A 9 8.22 -7.19 -16.43
N LEU A 10 8.50 -5.95 -16.84
CA LEU A 10 9.59 -5.13 -16.29
C LEU A 10 9.37 -4.82 -14.79
N VAL A 11 8.13 -4.51 -14.40
CA VAL A 11 7.79 -4.24 -13.00
C VAL A 11 7.78 -5.53 -12.16
N PHE A 12 7.35 -6.66 -12.72
CA PHE A 12 7.51 -7.96 -12.06
C PHE A 12 8.99 -8.33 -11.85
N LEU A 13 9.87 -8.01 -12.81
CA LEU A 13 11.32 -8.12 -12.65
C LEU A 13 11.85 -7.19 -11.54
N PHE A 14 11.30 -5.98 -11.38
CA PHE A 14 11.65 -5.09 -10.26
C PHE A 14 11.20 -5.64 -8.91
N LEU A 15 10.03 -6.28 -8.82
CA LEU A 15 9.57 -6.96 -7.60
C LEU A 15 10.47 -8.16 -7.24
N LEU A 16 10.82 -8.99 -8.23
CA LEU A 16 11.78 -10.09 -8.06
C LEU A 16 13.16 -9.57 -7.62
N GLY A 17 13.65 -8.49 -8.25
CA GLY A 17 14.90 -7.84 -7.90
C GLY A 17 14.91 -7.28 -6.47
N ALA A 18 13.83 -6.59 -6.06
CA ALA A 18 13.65 -6.10 -4.69
C ALA A 18 13.62 -7.26 -3.67
N GLY A 19 12.91 -8.35 -3.98
CA GLY A 19 12.89 -9.55 -3.14
C GLY A 19 14.27 -10.19 -2.98
N LEU A 20 15.01 -10.36 -4.08
CA LEU A 20 16.36 -10.94 -4.08
C LEU A 20 17.37 -10.05 -3.33
N LEU A 21 17.34 -8.74 -3.53
CA LEU A 21 18.19 -7.79 -2.79
C LEU A 21 17.84 -7.78 -1.30
N THR A 22 16.55 -7.78 -0.95
CA THR A 22 16.07 -7.85 0.45
C THR A 22 16.48 -9.16 1.11
N PHE A 23 16.42 -10.28 0.38
CA PHE A 23 16.91 -11.58 0.85
C PHE A 23 18.43 -11.58 1.10
N PHE A 24 19.24 -11.02 0.20
CA PHE A 24 20.68 -10.85 0.44
C PHE A 24 20.99 -9.92 1.63
N LEU A 25 20.20 -8.86 1.82
CA LEU A 25 20.31 -7.98 3.01
C LEU A 25 20.02 -8.72 4.30
N ILE A 26 19.04 -9.62 4.31
CA ILE A 26 18.74 -10.47 5.46
C ILE A 26 19.87 -11.47 5.70
N LEU A 27 20.41 -12.11 4.67
CA LEU A 27 21.55 -13.05 4.75
C LEU A 27 22.92 -12.42 5.07
N SER A 28 23.00 -11.08 5.13
CA SER A 28 24.21 -10.31 5.50
C SER A 28 24.84 -10.78 6.81
N GLY A 29 25.99 -11.47 6.71
CA GLY A 29 26.73 -12.07 7.84
C GLY A 29 26.40 -13.53 8.17
N GLY A 30 25.58 -14.21 7.37
CA GLY A 30 25.25 -15.63 7.58
C GLY A 30 26.45 -16.59 7.40
N ARG A 31 27.52 -16.14 6.73
CA ARG A 31 28.84 -16.81 6.67
C ARG A 31 29.97 -15.79 6.69
N GLU A 32 31.09 -16.16 7.30
CA GLU A 32 32.30 -15.34 7.39
C GLU A 32 33.26 -15.51 6.20
N SER A 33 33.02 -16.50 5.33
CA SER A 33 33.82 -16.79 4.14
C SER A 33 33.14 -16.37 2.83
N GLY A 34 33.92 -16.31 1.74
CA GLY A 34 33.44 -15.94 0.41
C GLY A 34 32.97 -14.48 0.32
N THR A 35 32.04 -14.20 -0.61
CA THR A 35 31.59 -12.84 -0.90
C THR A 35 30.84 -12.19 0.27
N LEU A 36 30.16 -12.98 1.11
CA LEU A 36 29.32 -12.52 2.22
C LEU A 36 30.08 -11.68 3.27
N LYS A 37 31.38 -11.90 3.48
CA LYS A 37 32.19 -11.09 4.40
C LYS A 37 32.24 -9.59 4.06
N ASN A 38 31.92 -9.25 2.81
CA ASN A 38 31.88 -7.88 2.29
C ASN A 38 30.53 -7.20 2.45
N PHE A 39 29.47 -7.94 2.80
CA PHE A 39 28.14 -7.42 3.09
C PHE A 39 28.05 -7.17 4.60
N TYR A 40 28.54 -6.01 5.03
CA TYR A 40 28.48 -5.54 6.41
C TYR A 40 27.75 -4.19 6.46
N TRP A 41 27.27 -3.79 7.63
CA TRP A 41 26.60 -2.49 7.81
C TRP A 41 27.55 -1.38 8.24
N LEU A 42 28.39 -1.67 9.23
CA LEU A 42 29.39 -0.74 9.78
C LEU A 42 30.71 -1.48 9.98
N GLN A 43 31.82 -0.80 9.70
CA GLN A 43 33.16 -1.13 10.15
C GLN A 43 33.65 0.05 11.00
N ALA A 44 34.26 -0.21 12.16
CA ALA A 44 34.89 0.83 12.97
C ALA A 44 36.12 0.30 13.72
N ASP A 45 37.05 1.22 13.98
CA ASP A 45 38.15 1.05 14.92
C ASP A 45 37.60 0.92 16.35
N THR A 46 37.87 -0.24 16.95
CA THR A 46 37.46 -0.64 18.30
C THR A 46 38.65 -0.90 19.22
N ASN A 47 39.85 -0.52 18.79
CA ASN A 47 41.10 -0.76 19.51
C ASN A 47 41.07 -0.14 20.92
N GLY A 48 41.47 -0.89 21.94
CA GLY A 48 41.41 -0.46 23.34
C GLY A 48 40.01 -0.48 23.97
N PHE A 49 39.02 -1.16 23.38
CA PHE A 49 37.83 -1.59 24.11
C PHE A 49 38.06 -3.01 24.66
N ASN A 50 37.86 -3.20 25.97
CA ASN A 50 38.09 -4.42 26.77
C ASN A 50 38.37 -5.73 25.99
N SER A 51 37.35 -6.31 25.33
CA SER A 51 37.41 -7.58 24.61
C SER A 51 37.20 -7.44 23.09
N ALA A 52 37.40 -6.24 22.54
CA ALA A 52 37.19 -5.97 21.12
C ALA A 52 38.45 -6.22 20.28
N PRO A 53 38.29 -6.74 19.05
CA PRO A 53 39.33 -6.70 18.02
C PRO A 53 39.77 -5.27 17.69
N SER A 54 40.91 -5.12 17.00
CA SER A 54 41.43 -3.80 16.60
C SER A 54 40.43 -3.02 15.73
N THR A 55 39.81 -3.71 14.77
CA THR A 55 38.75 -3.21 13.90
C THR A 55 37.58 -4.19 13.91
N THR A 56 36.38 -3.72 14.24
CA THR A 56 35.16 -4.54 14.22
C THR A 56 34.29 -4.24 12.99
N ARG A 57 33.69 -5.29 12.41
CA ARG A 57 32.56 -5.23 11.48
C ARG A 57 31.28 -5.76 12.12
N TRP A 58 30.16 -5.11 11.83
CA TRP A 58 28.82 -5.51 12.29
C TRP A 58 27.92 -5.98 11.13
N TYR A 59 27.24 -7.08 11.37
CA TYR A 59 26.30 -7.76 10.47
C TYR A 59 24.94 -7.95 11.18
N ASN A 60 24.01 -8.70 10.58
CA ASN A 60 22.71 -9.00 11.22
C ASN A 60 22.79 -10.07 12.31
N TYR A 61 23.72 -11.03 12.15
CA TYR A 61 23.79 -12.25 12.96
C TYR A 61 24.95 -12.28 13.95
N ASN A 62 25.98 -11.47 13.71
CA ASN A 62 27.23 -11.44 14.45
C ASN A 62 27.91 -10.07 14.31
N TRP A 63 28.93 -9.86 15.13
CA TRP A 63 30.04 -8.97 14.82
C TRP A 63 31.32 -9.81 14.72
N CYS A 64 32.33 -9.29 14.02
CA CYS A 64 33.63 -9.93 13.85
C CYS A 64 34.74 -8.88 13.85
N GLY A 65 35.93 -9.28 14.30
CA GLY A 65 37.16 -8.58 13.94
C GLY A 65 37.42 -8.63 12.43
N TYR A 66 38.12 -7.63 11.91
CA TYR A 66 38.58 -7.58 10.53
C TYR A 66 40.05 -7.18 10.47
N GLU A 67 40.90 -8.18 10.27
CA GLU A 67 42.36 -8.12 10.30
C GLU A 67 42.89 -8.85 9.05
N ASP A 68 43.94 -8.32 8.43
CA ASP A 68 44.60 -8.85 7.21
C ASP A 68 43.67 -9.29 6.06
N GLY A 69 42.58 -8.56 5.88
CA GLY A 69 41.60 -8.83 4.82
C GLY A 69 40.59 -9.95 5.12
N GLN A 70 40.72 -10.63 6.26
CA GLN A 70 39.86 -11.72 6.70
C GLN A 70 38.94 -11.30 7.86
N LEU A 71 38.01 -12.19 8.24
CA LEU A 71 37.26 -12.06 9.48
C LEU A 71 37.87 -12.98 10.53
N ALA A 72 38.07 -12.45 11.73
CA ALA A 72 38.58 -13.15 12.90
C ALA A 72 37.72 -12.78 14.11
N ASN A 73 37.90 -13.47 15.25
CA ASN A 73 37.32 -13.07 16.54
C ASN A 73 35.81 -12.74 16.45
N CYS A 74 35.01 -13.66 15.90
CA CYS A 74 33.58 -13.47 15.66
C CYS A 74 32.72 -13.85 16.87
N SER A 75 31.65 -13.09 17.10
CA SER A 75 30.66 -13.36 18.14
C SER A 75 29.79 -14.58 17.82
N SER A 76 29.22 -15.21 18.86
CA SER A 76 28.14 -16.20 18.71
C SER A 76 27.04 -15.70 17.76
N ARG A 77 26.62 -16.53 16.78
CA ARG A 77 25.61 -16.14 15.79
C ARG A 77 24.21 -16.21 16.41
N ALA A 78 23.41 -15.16 16.27
CA ALA A 78 22.01 -15.13 16.69
C ALA A 78 21.16 -14.23 15.76
N PRO A 79 19.89 -14.56 15.49
CA PRO A 79 19.00 -13.67 14.73
C PRO A 79 18.83 -12.32 15.44
N ALA A 80 18.82 -11.23 14.66
CA ALA A 80 18.75 -9.86 15.18
C ALA A 80 19.77 -9.54 16.29
N LYS A 81 21.07 -9.81 16.07
CA LYS A 81 22.10 -9.31 17.00
C LYS A 81 22.02 -7.78 17.06
N PRO A 82 21.81 -7.18 18.24
CA PRO A 82 21.73 -5.73 18.37
C PRO A 82 23.08 -5.10 18.06
N PHE A 83 23.06 -4.01 17.30
CA PHE A 83 24.17 -3.08 17.27
C PHE A 83 24.22 -2.33 18.60
N SER A 84 24.95 -2.86 19.58
CA SER A 84 25.24 -2.19 20.85
C SER A 84 26.70 -2.42 21.25
N PRO A 85 27.60 -1.48 21.00
CA PRO A 85 29.01 -1.60 21.40
C PRO A 85 29.21 -1.87 22.90
N ARG A 86 28.33 -1.31 23.76
CA ARG A 86 28.32 -1.53 25.22
C ARG A 86 27.99 -2.97 25.62
N ASP A 87 27.07 -3.62 24.91
CA ASP A 87 26.68 -5.00 25.21
C ASP A 87 27.59 -6.04 24.54
N ASN A 88 28.29 -5.64 23.46
CA ASN A 88 29.22 -6.49 22.73
C ASN A 88 30.63 -6.53 23.36
N PHE A 89 31.10 -5.43 23.96
CA PHE A 89 32.46 -5.28 24.51
C PHE A 89 32.51 -4.80 25.97
N GLY A 90 31.36 -4.74 26.63
CA GLY A 90 31.22 -4.20 27.98
C GLY A 90 31.36 -2.68 28.06
N ASN A 91 31.47 -2.17 29.29
CA ASN A 91 31.76 -0.77 29.57
C ASN A 91 33.29 -0.59 29.63
N SER A 92 33.88 0.13 28.68
CA SER A 92 35.30 0.53 28.69
C SER A 92 35.42 2.04 28.82
N VAL A 93 36.49 2.54 29.43
CA VAL A 93 36.75 4.00 29.52
C VAL A 93 36.86 4.62 28.13
N ASN A 94 37.40 3.88 27.17
CA ASN A 94 37.57 4.29 25.78
C ASN A 94 36.28 4.27 24.94
N LEU A 95 35.20 3.65 25.41
CA LEU A 95 33.92 3.58 24.68
C LEU A 95 33.21 4.96 24.73
N PRO A 96 32.83 5.55 23.59
CA PRO A 96 32.15 6.86 23.56
C PRO A 96 30.90 6.91 24.44
N SER A 97 30.77 7.96 25.25
CA SER A 97 29.65 8.16 26.20
C SER A 97 28.27 8.07 25.53
N SER A 98 28.14 8.50 24.27
CA SER A 98 26.89 8.36 23.51
C SER A 98 26.42 6.91 23.37
N PHE A 99 27.32 5.92 23.27
CA PHE A 99 26.94 4.49 23.26
C PHE A 99 26.57 3.96 24.65
N ARG A 100 27.06 4.59 25.72
CA ARG A 100 26.70 4.23 27.10
C ARG A 100 25.32 4.76 27.46
N ASN A 101 25.07 6.03 27.12
CA ASN A 101 23.88 6.79 27.49
C ASN A 101 22.69 6.59 26.53
N ASN A 102 22.94 6.23 25.27
CA ASN A 102 21.89 5.95 24.27
C ASN A 102 21.86 4.45 23.87
N ARG A 103 22.23 3.55 24.80
CA ARG A 103 22.30 2.09 24.57
C ARG A 103 21.04 1.58 23.86
N ASP A 104 19.89 1.88 24.43
CA ASP A 104 18.60 1.35 24.01
C ASP A 104 18.19 1.89 22.63
N THR A 105 18.59 3.11 22.26
CA THR A 105 18.38 3.64 20.90
C THR A 105 19.07 2.75 19.86
N TYR A 106 20.34 2.42 20.04
CA TYR A 106 21.09 1.61 19.08
C TYR A 106 20.61 0.15 19.08
N TYR A 107 20.30 -0.39 20.26
CA TYR A 107 19.72 -1.71 20.46
C TYR A 107 18.39 -1.88 19.72
N TYR A 108 17.42 -0.99 19.94
CA TYR A 108 16.09 -1.10 19.33
C TYR A 108 16.09 -0.74 17.84
N LEU A 109 16.78 0.33 17.40
CA LEU A 109 16.81 0.68 15.97
C LEU A 109 17.36 -0.46 15.10
N SER A 110 18.39 -1.18 15.56
CA SER A 110 18.96 -2.31 14.82
C SER A 110 18.06 -3.56 14.82
N ARG A 111 17.49 -3.94 15.97
CA ARG A 111 16.58 -5.10 16.05
C ARG A 111 15.24 -4.86 15.33
N VAL A 112 14.66 -3.68 15.47
CA VAL A 112 13.42 -3.30 14.77
C VAL A 112 13.67 -3.15 13.26
N GLY A 113 14.78 -2.53 12.85
CA GLY A 113 15.16 -2.46 11.42
C GLY A 113 15.25 -3.84 10.76
N TRP A 114 15.84 -4.82 11.44
CA TRP A 114 15.89 -6.21 10.96
C TRP A 114 14.51 -6.88 10.89
N ALA A 115 13.66 -6.67 11.90
CA ALA A 115 12.29 -7.19 11.89
C ALA A 115 11.46 -6.60 10.74
N MET A 116 11.61 -5.30 10.45
CA MET A 116 10.93 -4.66 9.33
C MET A 116 11.43 -5.17 7.96
N LEU A 117 12.70 -5.55 7.82
CA LEU A 117 13.17 -6.27 6.61
C LEU A 117 12.49 -7.62 6.42
N LEU A 118 12.33 -8.43 7.48
CA LEU A 118 11.63 -9.71 7.39
C LEU A 118 10.16 -9.54 7.01
N ILE A 119 9.47 -8.59 7.64
CA ILE A 119 8.06 -8.29 7.36
C ILE A 119 7.91 -7.80 5.91
N SER A 120 8.83 -6.94 5.43
CA SER A 120 8.84 -6.53 4.03
C SER A 120 9.06 -7.71 3.08
N LEU A 121 10.06 -8.57 3.31
CA LEU A 121 10.31 -9.75 2.47
C LEU A 121 9.09 -10.67 2.42
N PHE A 122 8.41 -10.88 3.55
CA PHE A 122 7.17 -11.65 3.60
C PHE A 122 6.08 -11.05 2.69
N PHE A 123 5.85 -9.74 2.75
CA PHE A 123 4.89 -9.08 1.85
C PHE A 123 5.34 -9.08 0.38
N ILE A 124 6.64 -9.00 0.09
CA ILE A 124 7.18 -9.15 -1.28
C ILE A 124 6.89 -10.56 -1.81
N VAL A 125 7.18 -11.61 -1.04
CA VAL A 125 6.91 -13.00 -1.42
C VAL A 125 5.41 -13.25 -1.61
N LEU A 126 4.56 -12.71 -0.71
CA LEU A 126 3.11 -12.75 -0.90
C LEU A 126 2.64 -11.97 -2.14
N ALA A 127 3.33 -10.92 -2.56
CA ALA A 127 2.99 -10.15 -3.76
C ALA A 127 3.41 -10.86 -5.07
N LEU A 128 4.39 -11.75 -5.05
CA LEU A 128 4.84 -12.48 -6.26
C LEU A 128 3.70 -13.28 -6.90
N VAL A 129 2.93 -14.02 -6.11
CA VAL A 129 1.84 -14.87 -6.60
C VAL A 129 0.74 -14.06 -7.30
N PRO A 130 0.07 -13.06 -6.67
CA PRO A 130 -0.93 -12.24 -7.34
C PRO A 130 -0.33 -11.34 -8.43
N GLY A 131 0.95 -10.92 -8.36
CA GLY A 131 1.61 -10.18 -9.43
C GLY A 131 1.79 -11.00 -10.71
N PHE A 132 2.19 -12.27 -10.56
CA PHE A 132 2.24 -13.24 -11.65
C PHE A 132 0.83 -13.53 -12.18
N LEU A 133 -0.10 -13.94 -11.31
CA LEU A 133 -1.46 -14.31 -11.70
C LEU A 133 -2.23 -13.16 -12.37
N ALA A 134 -2.05 -11.91 -11.93
CA ALA A 134 -2.69 -10.74 -12.54
C ALA A 134 -2.19 -10.43 -13.96
N THR A 135 -1.08 -11.03 -14.40
CA THR A 135 -0.60 -10.90 -15.79
C THR A 135 -1.33 -11.84 -16.75
N PHE A 136 -1.93 -12.93 -16.25
CA PHE A 136 -2.56 -13.98 -17.06
C PHE A 136 -4.07 -14.13 -16.83
N LEU A 137 -4.58 -13.84 -15.62
CA LEU A 137 -5.97 -14.11 -15.22
C LEU A 137 -6.82 -12.83 -15.12
N PRO A 138 -8.07 -12.83 -15.61
CA PRO A 138 -8.94 -11.64 -15.62
C PRO A 138 -9.61 -11.32 -14.27
N PHE A 139 -9.27 -12.02 -13.19
CA PHE A 139 -9.98 -11.93 -11.90
C PHE A 139 -9.86 -10.55 -11.24
N LYS A 140 -10.98 -9.81 -11.18
CA LYS A 140 -11.08 -8.41 -10.68
C LYS A 140 -10.40 -8.18 -9.30
N ALA A 141 -10.33 -9.19 -8.43
CA ALA A 141 -9.73 -9.10 -7.09
C ALA A 141 -8.18 -9.15 -7.06
N VAL A 142 -7.54 -9.85 -8.00
CA VAL A 142 -6.09 -10.14 -7.94
C VAL A 142 -5.23 -8.87 -8.10
N PRO A 143 -5.52 -7.92 -9.02
CA PRO A 143 -4.81 -6.64 -9.10
C PRO A 143 -4.93 -5.78 -7.82
N VAL A 144 -6.06 -5.87 -7.11
CA VAL A 144 -6.30 -5.11 -5.87
C VAL A 144 -5.45 -5.70 -4.74
N LEU A 145 -5.47 -7.02 -4.57
CA LEU A 145 -4.62 -7.72 -3.59
C LEU A 145 -3.13 -7.47 -3.86
N TYR A 146 -2.71 -7.54 -5.12
CA TYR A 146 -1.34 -7.22 -5.54
C TYR A 146 -0.93 -5.80 -5.14
N CYS A 147 -1.81 -4.82 -5.35
CA CYS A 147 -1.55 -3.43 -4.99
C CYS A 147 -1.41 -3.24 -3.47
N VAL A 148 -2.31 -3.82 -2.66
CA VAL A 148 -2.25 -3.75 -1.19
C VAL A 148 -0.95 -4.37 -0.66
N LEU A 149 -0.59 -5.56 -1.13
CA LEU A 149 0.65 -6.24 -0.72
C LEU A 149 1.90 -5.45 -1.15
N SER A 150 1.89 -4.86 -2.34
CA SER A 150 2.99 -4.01 -2.84
C SER A 150 3.20 -2.76 -1.99
N TRP A 151 2.12 -2.09 -1.55
CA TRP A 151 2.21 -0.94 -0.65
C TRP A 151 2.65 -1.30 0.77
N LEU A 152 2.18 -2.43 1.31
CA LEU A 152 2.65 -2.94 2.61
C LEU A 152 4.15 -3.28 2.54
N ALA A 153 4.58 -4.03 1.52
CA ALA A 153 5.98 -4.34 1.28
C ALA A 153 6.85 -3.06 1.17
N PHE A 154 6.38 -2.05 0.43
CA PHE A 154 7.04 -0.76 0.30
C PHE A 154 7.17 -0.01 1.65
N PHE A 155 6.09 0.07 2.42
CA PHE A 155 6.08 0.69 3.75
C PHE A 155 7.11 0.06 4.69
N PHE A 156 7.20 -1.27 4.72
CA PHE A 156 8.16 -1.97 5.59
C PHE A 156 9.62 -1.86 5.11
N ILE A 157 9.91 -1.88 3.80
CA ILE A 157 11.30 -1.69 3.31
C ILE A 157 11.80 -0.26 3.54
N ILE A 158 10.96 0.77 3.35
CA ILE A 158 11.40 2.16 3.58
C ILE A 158 11.55 2.46 5.08
N LEU A 159 10.69 1.92 5.94
CA LEU A 159 10.84 2.01 7.39
C LEU A 159 12.15 1.34 7.85
N ALA A 160 12.45 0.14 7.34
CA ALA A 160 13.71 -0.55 7.60
C ALA A 160 14.93 0.28 7.12
N ALA A 161 14.88 0.82 5.90
CA ALA A 161 15.95 1.64 5.33
C ALA A 161 16.25 2.89 6.18
N CYS A 162 15.20 3.58 6.64
CA CYS A 162 15.32 4.74 7.51
C CYS A 162 15.89 4.37 8.89
N LEU A 163 15.41 3.30 9.53
CA LEU A 163 15.91 2.83 10.83
C LEU A 163 17.39 2.43 10.76
N TYR A 164 17.78 1.64 9.75
CA TYR A 164 19.17 1.22 9.56
C TYR A 164 20.10 2.39 9.22
N THR A 165 19.67 3.30 8.34
CA THR A 165 20.44 4.50 7.99
C THR A 165 20.63 5.38 9.22
N GLY A 166 19.56 5.66 9.97
CA GLY A 166 19.62 6.44 11.21
C GLY A 166 20.56 5.82 12.25
N CYS A 167 20.44 4.50 12.50
CA CYS A 167 21.27 3.78 13.47
C CYS A 167 22.76 3.87 13.13
N TYR A 168 23.14 3.44 11.93
CA TYR A 168 24.55 3.33 11.57
C TYR A 168 25.19 4.67 11.19
N VAL A 169 24.43 5.67 10.69
CA VAL A 169 24.94 7.04 10.50
C VAL A 169 25.19 7.71 11.86
N LYS A 170 24.28 7.56 12.84
CA LYS A 170 24.48 8.06 14.22
C LYS A 170 25.72 7.40 14.85
N ALA A 171 25.87 6.09 14.71
CA ALA A 171 27.04 5.34 15.18
C ALA A 171 28.36 5.78 14.51
N ARG A 172 28.36 5.91 13.17
CA ARG A 172 29.49 6.41 12.36
C ARG A 172 29.94 7.80 12.81
N LYS A 173 28.99 8.67 13.19
CA LYS A 173 29.27 10.00 13.74
C LYS A 173 29.87 9.89 15.15
N THR A 174 29.28 9.11 16.04
CA THR A 174 29.83 8.88 17.40
C THR A 174 31.28 8.36 17.37
N PHE A 175 31.61 7.37 16.51
CA PHE A 175 33.00 6.91 16.37
C PHE A 175 33.96 8.02 15.90
N ARG A 176 33.60 8.76 14.83
CA ARG A 176 34.42 9.89 14.34
C ARG A 176 34.63 10.97 15.40
N ASN A 177 33.58 11.34 16.12
CA ASN A 177 33.64 12.33 17.19
C ASN A 177 34.56 11.90 18.35
N SER A 178 34.88 10.61 18.47
CA SER A 178 35.87 10.06 19.41
C SER A 178 37.25 9.81 18.78
N GLY A 179 37.56 10.43 17.64
CA GLY A 179 38.84 10.27 16.93
C GLY A 179 39.00 8.94 16.18
N ARG A 180 37.99 8.05 16.19
CA ARG A 180 38.09 6.69 15.67
C ARG A 180 37.64 6.58 14.21
N SER A 181 38.36 5.78 13.44
CA SER A 181 38.00 5.50 12.05
C SER A 181 36.70 4.69 11.96
N ALA A 182 35.79 5.08 11.08
CA ALA A 182 34.56 4.33 10.82
C ALA A 182 34.11 4.44 9.36
N ARG A 183 33.57 3.36 8.79
CA ARG A 183 33.04 3.28 7.42
C ARG A 183 31.73 2.50 7.43
N LEU A 184 30.71 3.01 6.74
CA LEU A 184 29.51 2.23 6.43
C LEU A 184 29.87 1.21 5.34
N GLY A 185 29.25 0.04 5.35
CA GLY A 185 29.40 -0.93 4.27
C GLY A 185 28.57 -0.51 3.06
N PRO A 186 29.17 -0.06 1.94
CA PRO A 186 28.41 0.57 0.86
C PRO A 186 27.48 -0.41 0.15
N LYS A 187 27.81 -1.70 0.17
CA LYS A 187 27.04 -2.77 -0.49
C LYS A 187 25.66 -2.95 0.15
N ASN A 188 25.57 -3.04 1.47
CA ASN A 188 24.29 -3.14 2.17
C ASN A 188 23.45 -1.86 2.00
N PHE A 189 24.08 -0.69 2.08
CA PHE A 189 23.36 0.58 1.89
C PHE A 189 22.89 0.81 0.45
N ALA A 190 23.66 0.41 -0.56
CA ALA A 190 23.17 0.38 -1.94
C ALA A 190 21.99 -0.58 -2.09
N PHE A 191 22.13 -1.83 -1.64
CA PHE A 191 21.10 -2.86 -1.79
C PHE A 191 19.77 -2.46 -1.13
N ILE A 192 19.79 -1.84 0.06
CA ILE A 192 18.55 -1.46 0.75
C ILE A 192 17.85 -0.28 0.06
N TRP A 193 18.60 0.75 -0.35
CA TRP A 193 18.00 1.89 -1.06
C TRP A 193 17.58 1.55 -2.50
N THR A 194 18.28 0.64 -3.19
CA THR A 194 17.80 0.06 -4.46
C THR A 194 16.51 -0.75 -4.24
N SER A 195 16.41 -1.53 -3.16
CA SER A 195 15.17 -2.27 -2.83
C SER A 195 14.00 -1.33 -2.57
N VAL A 196 14.21 -0.23 -1.83
CA VAL A 196 13.20 0.84 -1.64
C VAL A 196 12.77 1.44 -2.99
N PHE A 197 13.71 1.77 -3.87
CA PHE A 197 13.41 2.35 -5.19
C PHE A 197 12.61 1.40 -6.08
N LEU A 198 13.03 0.14 -6.20
CA LEU A 198 12.32 -0.89 -6.97
C LEU A 198 10.90 -1.12 -6.42
N MET A 199 10.74 -1.16 -5.10
CA MET A 199 9.43 -1.30 -4.46
C MET A 199 8.54 -0.06 -4.64
N LEU A 200 9.10 1.16 -4.66
CA LEU A 200 8.36 2.39 -4.94
C LEU A 200 7.79 2.38 -6.37
N VAL A 201 8.63 2.09 -7.36
CA VAL A 201 8.21 1.97 -8.76
C VAL A 201 7.14 0.88 -8.91
N ASN A 202 7.33 -0.26 -8.23
CA ASN A 202 6.36 -1.34 -8.22
C ASN A 202 5.00 -0.93 -7.59
N ALA A 203 4.99 -0.25 -6.44
CA ALA A 203 3.77 0.18 -5.76
C ALA A 203 3.00 1.26 -6.55
N ILE A 204 3.72 2.19 -7.20
CA ILE A 204 3.12 3.16 -8.12
C ILE A 204 2.48 2.43 -9.32
N TRP A 205 3.21 1.50 -9.96
CA TRP A 205 2.66 0.76 -11.09
C TRP A 205 1.50 -0.18 -10.71
N SER A 206 1.55 -0.86 -9.56
CA SER A 206 0.44 -1.70 -9.09
C SER A 206 -0.84 -0.88 -8.86
N THR A 207 -0.70 0.38 -8.47
CA THR A 207 -1.81 1.33 -8.33
C THR A 207 -2.43 1.67 -9.70
N ILE A 208 -1.60 2.08 -10.68
CA ILE A 208 -2.03 2.38 -12.05
C ILE A 208 -2.67 1.14 -12.70
N PHE A 209 -2.02 -0.01 -12.57
CA PHE A 209 -2.48 -1.29 -13.09
C PHE A 209 -3.85 -1.68 -12.50
N SER A 210 -3.99 -1.66 -11.17
CA SER A 210 -5.28 -1.93 -10.52
C SER A 210 -6.37 -0.93 -10.88
N ALA A 211 -6.05 0.36 -11.12
CA ALA A 211 -7.02 1.36 -11.55
C ALA A 211 -7.53 1.08 -12.99
N THR A 212 -6.63 0.79 -13.93
CA THR A 212 -7.04 0.47 -15.33
C THR A 212 -7.89 -0.78 -15.43
N HIS A 213 -7.69 -1.78 -14.55
CA HIS A 213 -8.52 -2.99 -14.51
C HIS A 213 -9.92 -2.77 -13.92
N LYS A 214 -10.12 -1.74 -13.08
CA LYS A 214 -11.47 -1.33 -12.65
C LYS A 214 -12.21 -0.63 -13.78
N ALA A 215 -11.59 0.36 -14.42
CA ALA A 215 -12.23 1.20 -15.44
C ALA A 215 -12.83 0.41 -16.62
N HIS A 216 -12.11 -0.60 -17.14
CA HIS A 216 -12.61 -1.44 -18.24
C HIS A 216 -13.85 -2.26 -17.84
N SER A 217 -14.02 -2.59 -16.56
CA SER A 217 -15.17 -3.37 -16.11
C SER A 217 -16.47 -2.58 -16.09
N THR A 218 -16.44 -1.29 -15.73
CA THR A 218 -17.64 -0.42 -15.75
C THR A 218 -18.20 -0.23 -17.16
N TYR A 219 -17.37 -0.33 -18.20
CA TYR A 219 -17.80 -0.30 -19.60
C TYR A 219 -18.50 -1.62 -19.98
N SER A 220 -17.81 -2.76 -19.83
CA SER A 220 -18.35 -4.06 -20.25
C SER A 220 -19.55 -4.56 -19.42
N ASP A 221 -19.67 -4.19 -18.14
CA ASP A 221 -20.89 -4.45 -17.37
C ASP A 221 -22.07 -3.65 -17.97
N HIS A 222 -21.86 -2.43 -18.48
CA HIS A 222 -22.92 -1.60 -19.07
C HIS A 222 -23.40 -2.11 -20.45
N ASP A 223 -22.47 -2.63 -21.27
CA ASP A 223 -22.80 -3.29 -22.55
C ASP A 223 -23.60 -4.58 -22.33
N MET A 224 -23.26 -5.35 -21.29
CA MET A 224 -23.93 -6.61 -20.97
C MET A 224 -25.41 -6.41 -20.59
N TYR A 225 -25.73 -5.38 -19.81
CA TYR A 225 -27.13 -5.05 -19.49
C TYR A 225 -27.87 -4.46 -20.70
N ALA A 226 -27.22 -3.62 -21.51
CA ALA A 226 -27.83 -3.06 -22.73
C ALA A 226 -28.30 -4.14 -23.72
N GLN A 227 -27.57 -5.26 -23.82
CA GLN A 227 -27.96 -6.37 -24.71
C GLN A 227 -29.17 -7.18 -24.19
N TYR A 228 -29.54 -7.07 -22.91
CA TYR A 228 -30.77 -7.66 -22.37
C TYR A 228 -31.98 -6.72 -22.44
N GLU A 229 -31.77 -5.41 -22.61
CA GLU A 229 -32.84 -4.40 -22.67
C GLU A 229 -33.33 -4.14 -24.12
N SER A 230 -33.19 -5.14 -25.00
CA SER A 230 -33.66 -5.13 -26.39
C SER A 230 -34.84 -6.09 -26.57
N PRO A 231 -36.10 -5.61 -26.54
CA PRO A 231 -37.26 -6.43 -26.85
C PRO A 231 -37.27 -6.72 -28.35
N SER A 232 -37.18 -8.00 -28.73
CA SER A 232 -37.37 -8.45 -30.11
C SER A 232 -38.85 -8.37 -30.50
N VAL A 233 -39.33 -7.18 -30.85
CA VAL A 233 -40.66 -6.98 -31.45
C VAL A 233 -40.60 -7.40 -32.91
N ASP A 234 -40.81 -8.70 -33.13
CA ASP A 234 -40.89 -9.29 -34.46
C ASP A 234 -42.29 -9.05 -35.05
N THR A 235 -42.42 -8.04 -35.91
CA THR A 235 -43.66 -7.76 -36.67
C THR A 235 -43.31 -7.33 -38.09
N GLY A 236 -43.01 -8.29 -38.94
CA GLY A 236 -42.81 -8.05 -40.38
C GLY A 236 -44.12 -7.81 -41.12
N ALA A 237 -44.37 -6.57 -41.56
CA ALA A 237 -45.36 -6.24 -42.58
C ALA A 237 -44.86 -5.06 -43.43
N GLN A 238 -44.99 -5.15 -44.75
CA GLN A 238 -44.70 -4.03 -45.66
C GLN A 238 -45.95 -3.18 -45.92
N MET A 239 -45.71 -1.96 -46.41
CA MET A 239 -46.71 -1.04 -47.00
C MET A 239 -47.72 -0.45 -45.99
N GLU A 240 -48.31 0.74 -46.22
CA GLU A 240 -48.17 1.64 -47.37
C GLU A 240 -48.11 3.13 -46.96
N LYS A 241 -47.68 3.97 -47.90
CA LYS A 241 -47.65 5.43 -47.77
C LYS A 241 -48.99 6.02 -48.24
N SER A 242 -49.79 6.58 -47.33
CA SER A 242 -50.72 7.67 -47.68
C SER A 242 -51.15 8.50 -46.47
N THR A 243 -51.02 9.82 -46.62
CA THR A 243 -51.72 10.83 -45.80
C THR A 243 -53.20 10.82 -46.17
N TYR A 244 -54.13 10.98 -45.22
CA TYR A 244 -55.32 11.81 -45.41
C TYR A 244 -55.87 12.35 -44.09
N ASN A 245 -56.73 13.35 -44.19
CA ASN A 245 -57.18 14.22 -43.10
C ASN A 245 -58.72 14.15 -42.98
N SER A 246 -59.25 14.44 -41.78
CA SER A 246 -60.65 14.86 -41.50
C SER A 246 -61.83 14.08 -42.11
N GLY A 247 -62.64 13.45 -41.25
CA GLY A 247 -64.00 12.99 -41.56
C GLY A 247 -64.85 12.90 -40.29
N ALA A 248 -66.15 13.21 -40.36
CA ALA A 248 -67.05 13.30 -39.20
C ALA A 248 -68.22 12.30 -39.28
N THR A 249 -68.96 12.21 -38.17
CA THR A 249 -70.31 11.66 -37.92
C THR A 249 -71.17 11.29 -39.15
N ASP A 250 -71.85 10.15 -39.21
CA ASP A 250 -73.15 9.86 -38.56
C ASP A 250 -73.69 8.44 -38.94
N GLY A 251 -74.88 8.03 -38.44
CA GLY A 251 -75.83 7.28 -39.30
C GLY A 251 -76.19 5.80 -39.04
N ALA A 252 -76.73 5.48 -37.86
CA ALA A 252 -77.49 4.28 -37.45
C ALA A 252 -78.02 3.20 -38.47
N GLY A 253 -77.50 1.96 -38.35
CA GLY A 253 -78.26 0.67 -38.27
C GLY A 253 -78.97 0.08 -39.51
N PRO A 254 -79.76 -1.01 -39.38
CA PRO A 254 -79.99 -1.86 -38.18
C PRO A 254 -80.06 -3.42 -38.39
N ILE A 255 -79.94 -4.21 -37.30
CA ILE A 255 -80.33 -5.66 -37.05
C ILE A 255 -80.18 -6.72 -38.19
N THR A 256 -79.57 -7.91 -38.02
CA THR A 256 -79.77 -8.96 -36.98
C THR A 256 -78.59 -9.96 -36.88
N ALA A 257 -78.45 -10.89 -35.91
CA ALA A 257 -78.78 -10.96 -34.47
C ALA A 257 -78.38 -12.34 -33.88
N ALA A 258 -78.01 -12.40 -32.59
CA ALA A 258 -77.93 -13.57 -31.69
C ALA A 258 -76.89 -14.69 -31.98
N PRO A 259 -76.47 -15.50 -30.97
CA PRO A 259 -76.79 -15.46 -29.52
C PRO A 259 -75.80 -14.54 -28.74
N VAL A 260 -75.36 -14.66 -27.47
CA VAL A 260 -75.42 -15.71 -26.42
C VAL A 260 -75.46 -15.06 -25.00
N VAL A 261 -75.84 -15.83 -23.98
CA VAL A 261 -75.73 -15.53 -22.53
C VAL A 261 -74.26 -15.69 -22.06
N GLY A 262 -73.71 -14.96 -21.08
CA GLY A 262 -74.22 -13.83 -20.28
C GLY A 262 -73.38 -13.62 -18.99
N GLN A 263 -73.46 -12.45 -18.36
CA GLN A 263 -72.61 -12.08 -17.21
C GLN A 263 -73.26 -10.94 -16.36
N PRO A 264 -73.13 -10.98 -15.02
CA PRO A 264 -73.26 -9.77 -14.19
C PRO A 264 -72.13 -9.60 -13.15
N GLN A 265 -71.69 -8.36 -12.93
CA GLN A 265 -70.81 -7.97 -11.82
C GLN A 265 -71.04 -6.50 -11.43
N PRO A 266 -71.21 -6.20 -10.13
CA PRO A 266 -70.97 -4.87 -9.56
C PRO A 266 -69.93 -4.87 -8.42
N THR A 267 -69.61 -3.68 -7.90
CA THR A 267 -68.33 -3.38 -7.22
C THR A 267 -68.50 -2.87 -5.79
N THR A 268 -67.54 -3.13 -4.89
CA THR A 268 -67.30 -2.33 -3.67
C THR A 268 -65.82 -2.41 -3.25
N THR A 269 -65.35 -1.58 -2.31
CA THR A 269 -63.94 -1.13 -2.28
C THR A 269 -63.39 -0.89 -0.86
N THR A 270 -62.20 -1.41 -0.55
CA THR A 270 -61.37 -0.90 0.57
C THR A 270 -59.85 -0.98 0.29
N THR A 271 -59.12 0.02 0.76
CA THR A 271 -57.67 0.28 0.62
C THR A 271 -56.92 0.04 1.95
N PRO A 272 -55.58 0.21 2.07
CA PRO A 272 -54.53 0.33 1.04
C PRO A 272 -53.30 -0.60 1.25
N ALA A 273 -52.41 -0.67 0.26
CA ALA A 273 -51.03 -1.16 0.43
C ALA A 273 -50.02 0.00 0.37
N GLY A 274 -48.94 -0.08 1.16
CA GLY A 274 -47.99 1.03 1.36
C GLY A 274 -47.08 1.30 0.16
N ASN A 275 -46.79 2.57 -0.11
CA ASN A 275 -45.96 3.03 -1.23
C ASN A 275 -44.62 3.60 -0.72
N GLY A 276 -43.50 2.96 -1.04
CA GLY A 276 -42.20 3.20 -0.40
C GLY A 276 -41.03 3.32 -1.36
N LYS A 277 -40.95 4.40 -2.15
CA LYS A 277 -39.77 4.73 -2.97
C LYS A 277 -38.80 5.58 -2.15
N PHE A 278 -37.69 4.98 -1.70
CA PHE A 278 -36.70 5.65 -0.84
C PHE A 278 -35.39 5.96 -1.59
N PHE A 279 -34.75 7.07 -1.19
CA PHE A 279 -33.57 7.71 -1.77
C PHE A 279 -33.66 8.27 -3.20
N GLN A 280 -33.62 9.61 -3.27
CA GLN A 280 -33.51 10.43 -4.47
C GLN A 280 -32.10 11.07 -4.54
N LYS A 281 -31.63 11.46 -5.73
CA LYS A 281 -30.23 11.88 -5.95
C LYS A 281 -29.85 13.16 -5.20
N LEU A 282 -28.78 13.09 -4.40
CA LEU A 282 -28.02 14.28 -4.00
C LEU A 282 -27.32 14.89 -5.22
N LYS A 283 -27.61 16.17 -5.51
CA LYS A 283 -26.93 16.96 -6.55
C LYS A 283 -26.53 18.30 -5.94
N THR A 284 -25.24 18.60 -5.94
CA THR A 284 -24.66 19.78 -5.27
C THR A 284 -25.16 21.09 -5.90
N ARG A 285 -25.58 22.04 -5.05
CA ARG A 285 -26.00 23.38 -5.47
C ARG A 285 -24.80 24.34 -5.43
N LYS A 286 -24.65 25.15 -6.48
CA LYS A 286 -23.54 26.09 -6.68
C LYS A 286 -23.76 27.38 -5.87
N GLN A 287 -22.76 27.85 -5.13
CA GLN A 287 -22.74 29.17 -4.48
C GLN A 287 -22.16 30.25 -5.39
N VAL A 288 -22.79 31.44 -5.37
CA VAL A 288 -22.25 32.76 -5.71
C VAL A 288 -22.98 33.77 -4.77
N PRO A 289 -22.33 34.82 -4.23
CA PRO A 289 -22.80 35.49 -2.99
C PRO A 289 -23.39 36.90 -3.19
N SER A 290 -23.89 37.48 -2.10
CA SER A 290 -23.78 38.92 -1.77
C SER A 290 -24.11 39.20 -0.30
N ALA A 291 -23.38 40.15 0.31
CA ALA A 291 -23.79 41.26 1.21
C ALA A 291 -24.87 41.03 2.32
N GLU A 292 -24.75 41.54 3.56
CA GLU A 292 -23.71 42.38 4.21
C GLU A 292 -23.82 42.30 5.76
N LEU A 293 -23.06 43.14 6.48
CA LEU A 293 -23.10 43.45 7.93
C LEU A 293 -22.56 42.41 8.96
N GLU A 294 -21.25 42.55 9.19
CA GLU A 294 -20.58 42.40 10.50
C GLU A 294 -20.81 43.65 11.41
N PRO A 295 -20.27 43.75 12.65
CA PRO A 295 -20.06 42.72 13.69
C PRO A 295 -20.38 43.21 15.13
N ALA A 296 -20.51 42.28 16.09
CA ALA A 296 -20.15 42.40 17.52
C ALA A 296 -20.56 41.11 18.28
N GLY A 297 -19.89 40.63 19.33
CA GLY A 297 -18.62 41.05 19.93
C GLY A 297 -18.47 40.44 21.33
N ASP A 298 -17.40 39.66 21.55
CA ASP A 298 -17.02 38.99 22.81
C ASP A 298 -18.07 38.01 23.44
N GLY A 299 -17.72 37.06 24.32
CA GLY A 299 -16.40 36.67 24.81
C GLY A 299 -16.35 36.59 26.35
N GLY A 300 -16.29 35.38 26.91
CA GLY A 300 -16.05 35.17 28.36
C GLY A 300 -16.79 33.99 28.98
N LEU A 301 -16.11 33.23 29.83
CA LEU A 301 -16.71 32.23 30.73
C LEU A 301 -16.64 32.73 32.18
N ALA A 302 -17.71 32.52 32.96
CA ALA A 302 -17.65 32.25 34.41
C ALA A 302 -19.01 31.74 34.91
N GLY A 303 -18.99 30.84 35.91
CA GLY A 303 -20.17 30.47 36.69
C GLY A 303 -20.26 31.24 38.01
N PRO A 304 -21.41 31.22 38.71
CA PRO A 304 -21.61 31.93 39.97
C PRO A 304 -21.13 31.10 41.18
N VAL A 305 -20.66 31.77 42.25
CA VAL A 305 -20.84 31.40 43.67
C VAL A 305 -20.41 32.57 44.58
N THR A 306 -20.93 32.57 45.81
CA THR A 306 -20.75 33.52 46.94
C THR A 306 -19.29 33.89 47.27
N VAL A 307 -18.96 34.98 47.98
CA VAL A 307 -19.50 35.50 49.26
C VAL A 307 -19.46 37.05 49.33
N ARG A 308 -20.25 37.63 50.25
CA ARG A 308 -20.18 39.02 50.72
C ARG A 308 -20.09 39.03 52.25
N ASP A 309 -19.53 40.09 52.83
CA ASP A 309 -19.44 40.35 54.27
C ASP A 309 -20.82 40.37 54.98
#